data_AF-A0A2G4SFQ2-F1
#
_entry.id   AF-A0A2G4SFQ2-F1
#
_cell.length_a   1.000
_cell.length_b   1.000
_cell.length_c   1.000
_cell.angle_alpha   90.00
_cell.angle_beta   90.00
_cell.angle_gamma   90.00
#
_symmetry.space_group_name_H-M   'P 1'
#
loop_
_entity.id
_entity.type
_entity.pdbx_description
1 polymer ?
#
loop_
_entity_poly.entity_id
_entity_poly.type
_entity_poly.pdbx_seq_one_letter_code
_entity_poly.pdbx_strand_id
1 'polypeptide(L)'
;MLYGYEPKTPFDLDHHIYERNSPKYEAILKHRTAHQIHNLNTIRMQAIKSINQVQAAQKKSIEKKLLDEQRSWKPPFKLGDIVLLYKDFLTTSWSAKLQDKWDGPYVIHHVLGKGTYHIKSMDV
;
A
#
# COMPACT_ATOMS: atom_id res chain seq x y z
N MET A 1 6.79 -31.00 -54.67
CA MET A 1 5.38 -31.06 -54.27
C MET A 1 5.32 -30.82 -52.77
N LEU A 2 5.02 -29.59 -52.35
CA LEU A 2 4.99 -29.22 -50.93
C LEU A 2 3.55 -29.38 -50.44
N TYR A 3 3.24 -30.49 -49.77
CA TYR A 3 1.92 -30.71 -49.20
C TYR A 3 1.79 -29.86 -47.92
N GLY A 4 0.98 -28.80 -47.97
CA GLY A 4 0.67 -27.97 -46.82
C GLY A 4 -0.18 -28.75 -45.81
N TYR A 5 0.46 -29.19 -44.72
CA TYR A 5 -0.22 -29.73 -43.55
C TYR A 5 -0.54 -28.57 -42.61
N GLU A 6 -1.82 -28.26 -42.43
CA GLU A 6 -2.22 -27.24 -41.45
C GLU A 6 -2.21 -27.82 -40.03
N PRO A 7 -1.65 -27.09 -39.05
CA PRO A 7 -1.60 -27.55 -37.68
C PRO A 7 -3.02 -27.62 -37.10
N LYS A 8 -3.44 -28.81 -36.69
CA LYS A 8 -4.70 -29.01 -35.96
C LYS A 8 -4.61 -28.29 -34.63
N THR A 9 -5.51 -27.35 -34.40
CA THR A 9 -5.55 -26.65 -33.11
C THR A 9 -6.36 -27.47 -32.11
N PRO A 10 -6.11 -27.35 -30.79
CA PRO A 10 -6.86 -28.05 -29.74
C PRO A 10 -8.37 -27.77 -29.74
N PHE A 11 -8.82 -26.86 -30.59
CA PHE A 11 -10.18 -26.40 -30.71
C PHE A 11 -10.92 -27.01 -31.93
N ASP A 12 -10.25 -27.86 -32.72
CA ASP A 12 -10.80 -28.51 -33.91
C ASP A 12 -11.30 -29.94 -33.61
N LEU A 13 -11.45 -30.29 -32.33
CA LEU A 13 -11.65 -31.67 -31.88
C LEU A 13 -13.11 -32.12 -31.74
N ASP A 14 -14.07 -31.19 -31.73
CA ASP A 14 -15.48 -31.55 -31.55
C ASP A 14 -16.35 -30.94 -32.67
N HIS A 15 -16.67 -31.77 -33.66
CA HIS A 15 -17.77 -31.62 -34.63
C HIS A 15 -17.59 -30.61 -35.78
N HIS A 16 -17.04 -31.10 -36.89
CA HIS A 16 -17.74 -31.39 -38.17
C HIS A 16 -16.82 -31.19 -39.38
N ILE A 17 -16.79 -32.22 -40.24
CA ILE A 17 -16.20 -32.19 -41.57
C ILE A 17 -17.12 -31.30 -42.43
N TYR A 18 -16.96 -29.98 -42.36
CA TYR A 18 -17.48 -29.10 -43.39
C TYR A 18 -16.49 -29.12 -44.56
N GLU A 19 -17.00 -29.16 -45.79
CA GLU A 19 -16.17 -28.87 -46.94
C GLU A 19 -15.52 -27.50 -46.73
N ARG A 20 -14.19 -27.44 -46.80
CA ARG A 20 -13.37 -26.24 -46.53
C ARG A 20 -13.82 -24.99 -47.31
N ASN A 21 -14.47 -25.21 -48.45
CA ASN A 21 -14.97 -24.17 -49.37
C ASN A 21 -16.45 -23.84 -49.16
N SER A 22 -17.09 -24.40 -48.12
CA SER A 22 -18.48 -24.14 -47.81
C SER A 22 -18.64 -22.79 -47.12
N PRO A 23 -19.59 -21.94 -47.55
CA PRO A 23 -19.92 -20.69 -46.85
C PRO A 23 -20.24 -20.85 -45.36
N LYS A 24 -20.72 -22.04 -44.95
CA LYS A 24 -21.00 -22.38 -43.56
C LYS A 24 -19.74 -22.45 -42.70
N TYR A 25 -18.62 -22.94 -43.26
CA TYR A 25 -17.35 -23.06 -42.55
C TYR A 25 -16.77 -21.68 -42.20
N GLU A 26 -16.75 -20.76 -43.16
CA GLU A 26 -16.31 -19.38 -42.91
C GLU A 26 -17.15 -18.67 -41.85
N ALA A 27 -18.48 -18.84 -41.89
CA ALA A 27 -19.37 -18.20 -40.94
C ALA A 27 -19.10 -18.67 -39.50
N ILE A 28 -18.87 -19.97 -39.31
CA ILE A 28 -18.53 -20.56 -38.00
C ILE A 28 -17.18 -20.05 -37.51
N LEU A 29 -16.15 -20.02 -38.37
CA LEU A 29 -14.85 -19.48 -38.03
C LEU A 29 -14.95 -18.01 -37.60
N LYS A 30 -15.63 -17.17 -38.38
CA LYS A 30 -15.83 -15.76 -38.06
C LYS A 30 -16.53 -15.58 -36.72
N HIS A 31 -17.60 -16.35 -36.47
CA HIS A 31 -18.34 -16.32 -35.21
C HIS A 31 -17.45 -16.71 -34.02
N ARG A 32 -16.68 -17.79 -34.16
CA ARG A 32 -15.78 -18.28 -33.12
C ARG A 32 -14.65 -17.30 -32.84
N THR A 33 -14.00 -16.76 -33.86
CA THR A 33 -12.93 -15.76 -33.72
C THR A 33 -13.47 -14.49 -33.05
N ALA A 34 -14.66 -14.02 -33.44
CA ALA A 34 -15.30 -12.87 -32.80
C ALA A 34 -15.56 -13.12 -31.30
N HIS A 35 -16.08 -14.29 -30.94
CA HIS A 35 -16.30 -14.67 -29.55
C HIS A 35 -15.00 -14.76 -28.74
N GLN A 36 -13.94 -15.33 -29.32
CA GLN A 36 -12.62 -15.39 -28.68
C GLN A 36 -12.04 -13.99 -28.44
N ILE A 37 -12.11 -13.10 -29.44
CA ILE A 37 -11.65 -11.71 -29.30
C ILE A 37 -12.43 -10.99 -28.20
N HIS A 38 -13.76 -11.17 -28.16
CA HIS A 38 -14.60 -10.60 -27.12
C HIS A 38 -14.17 -11.05 -25.72
N ASN A 39 -13.99 -12.36 -25.53
CA ASN A 39 -13.56 -12.92 -24.24
C ASN A 39 -12.16 -12.45 -23.83
N LEU A 40 -11.23 -12.31 -24.77
CA LEU A 40 -9.92 -11.75 -24.48
C LEU A 40 -10.01 -10.28 -24.04
N ASN A 41 -10.89 -9.50 -24.66
CA ASN A 41 -11.10 -8.11 -24.29
C ASN A 41 -11.76 -7.97 -22.92
N THR A 42 -12.74 -8.82 -22.56
CA THR A 42 -13.34 -8.80 -21.23
C THR A 42 -12.33 -9.13 -20.14
N ILE A 43 -11.50 -10.15 -20.35
CA ILE A 43 -10.41 -10.52 -19.42
C ILE A 43 -9.42 -9.37 -19.27
N ARG A 44 -9.00 -8.73 -20.38
CA ARG A 44 -8.10 -7.56 -20.33
C ARG A 44 -8.70 -6.40 -19.55
N MET A 45 -9.97 -6.07 -19.79
CA MET A 45 -10.63 -4.99 -19.05
C MET A 45 -10.68 -5.27 -17.55
N GLN A 46 -11.00 -6.51 -17.17
CA GLN A 46 -11.02 -6.92 -15.77
C GLN A 46 -9.62 -6.81 -15.13
N ALA A 47 -8.59 -7.30 -15.83
CA ALA A 47 -7.21 -7.22 -15.36
C ALA A 47 -6.76 -5.76 -15.15
N ILE A 48 -7.04 -4.87 -16.11
CA ILE A 48 -6.73 -3.43 -16.00
C ILE A 48 -7.42 -2.83 -14.78
N LYS A 49 -8.71 -3.12 -14.59
CA LYS A 49 -9.47 -2.62 -13.44
C LYS A 49 -8.86 -3.10 -12.11
N SER A 50 -8.52 -4.37 -12.01
CA SER A 50 -7.89 -4.94 -10.82
C SER A 50 -6.51 -4.35 -10.54
N ILE A 51 -5.67 -4.18 -11.57
CA ILE A 51 -4.34 -3.55 -11.44
C ILE A 51 -4.49 -2.12 -10.91
N ASN A 52 -5.39 -1.32 -11.50
CA ASN A 52 -5.62 0.06 -11.06
C ASN A 52 -6.10 0.14 -9.61
N GLN A 53 -7.01 -0.76 -9.22
CA GLN A 53 -7.50 -0.84 -7.83
C GLN A 53 -6.38 -1.17 -6.84
N VAL A 54 -5.55 -2.16 -7.16
CA VAL A 54 -4.42 -2.57 -6.32
C VAL A 54 -3.39 -1.44 -6.20
N GLN A 55 -3.03 -0.81 -7.32
CA GLN A 55 -2.07 0.31 -7.32
C GLN A 55 -2.58 1.51 -6.51
N ALA A 56 -3.86 1.85 -6.64
CA ALA A 56 -4.47 2.93 -5.85
C ALA A 56 -4.43 2.62 -4.35
N ALA A 57 -4.76 1.38 -3.96
CA ALA A 57 -4.71 0.94 -2.56
C ALA A 57 -3.27 0.96 -2.01
N GLN A 58 -2.29 0.50 -2.80
CA GLN A 58 -0.88 0.52 -2.43
C GLN A 58 -0.37 1.95 -2.21
N LYS A 59 -0.67 2.86 -3.14
CA LYS A 59 -0.30 4.28 -3.01
C LYS A 59 -0.87 4.90 -1.73
N LYS A 60 -2.16 4.66 -1.46
CA LYS A 60 -2.82 5.14 -0.23
C LYS A 60 -2.19 4.56 1.04
N SER A 61 -1.79 3.29 1.03
CA SER A 61 -1.11 2.66 2.17
C SER A 61 0.27 3.28 2.44
N ILE A 62 1.06 3.52 1.38
CA ILE A 62 2.37 4.19 1.49
C ILE A 62 2.23 5.61 2.01
N GLU A 63 1.30 6.38 1.46
CA GLU A 63 1.04 7.76 1.91
C GLU A 63 0.62 7.80 3.39
N LYS A 64 -0.25 6.88 3.81
CA LYS A 64 -0.64 6.75 5.22
C LYS A 64 0.56 6.45 6.11
N LYS A 65 1.46 5.53 5.71
CA LYS A 65 2.66 5.21 6.48
C LYS A 65 3.59 6.41 6.61
N LEU A 66 3.84 7.12 5.50
CA LEU A 66 4.68 8.32 5.52
C LEU A 66 4.10 9.42 6.41
N LEU A 67 2.77 9.62 6.38
CA LEU A 67 2.10 10.58 7.26
C LEU A 67 2.20 10.16 8.74
N ASP A 68 2.04 8.87 9.03
CA ASP A 68 2.16 8.32 10.38
C ASP A 68 3.58 8.45 10.93
N GLU A 69 4.59 8.16 10.09
CA GLU A 69 6.00 8.38 10.38
C GLU A 69 6.28 9.85 10.68
N GLN A 70 5.75 10.79 9.89
CA GLN A 70 5.88 12.22 10.14
C GLN A 70 5.18 12.67 11.42
N ARG A 71 4.03 12.07 11.77
CA ARG A 71 3.24 12.43 12.96
C ARG A 71 3.93 12.06 14.27
N SER A 72 4.87 11.11 14.23
CA SER A 72 5.59 10.62 15.42
C SER A 72 6.71 11.54 15.91
N TRP A 73 7.17 12.52 15.12
CA TRP A 73 8.27 13.38 15.54
C TRP A 73 7.73 14.70 16.09
N LYS A 74 7.52 14.77 17.41
CA LYS A 74 7.50 16.07 18.08
C LYS A 74 8.84 16.76 17.75
N PRO A 75 8.84 18.06 17.40
CA PRO A 75 10.08 18.75 17.09
C PRO A 75 11.04 18.61 18.27
N PRO A 76 12.34 18.41 18.01
CA PRO A 76 13.32 18.33 19.07
C PRO A 76 13.33 19.65 19.84
N PHE A 77 13.54 19.57 21.15
CA PHE A 77 13.62 20.75 21.98
C PHE A 77 14.91 21.54 21.69
N LYS A 78 14.84 22.85 21.85
CA LYS A 78 15.93 23.79 21.61
C LYS A 78 16.56 24.25 22.93
N LEU A 79 17.76 24.81 22.83
CA LEU A 79 18.42 25.46 23.96
C LEU A 79 17.56 26.64 24.43
N GLY A 80 17.32 26.72 25.75
CA GLY A 80 16.49 27.76 26.35
C GLY A 80 14.99 27.43 26.43
N ASP A 81 14.53 26.32 25.84
CA ASP A 81 13.14 25.88 25.99
C ASP A 81 12.85 25.51 27.46
N ILE A 82 11.66 25.91 27.93
CA ILE A 82 11.15 25.56 29.25
C ILE A 82 10.37 24.24 29.13
N VAL A 83 10.76 23.25 29.92
CA VAL A 83 10.20 21.90 29.91
C VAL A 83 9.83 21.45 31.31
N LEU A 84 8.81 20.59 31.40
CA LEU A 84 8.41 19.92 32.63
C LEU A 84 8.96 18.50 32.63
N LEU A 85 9.43 18.02 33.77
CA LEU A 85 9.89 16.64 33.92
C LEU A 85 8.72 15.74 34.29
N TYR A 86 8.53 14.64 33.57
CA TYR A 86 7.48 13.66 33.88
C TYR A 86 7.96 12.65 34.93
N LYS A 87 7.22 12.51 36.03
CA LYS A 87 7.48 11.57 37.11
C LYS A 87 6.81 10.22 36.83
N ASP A 88 7.48 9.36 36.07
CA ASP A 88 6.97 8.02 35.71
C ASP A 88 6.56 7.18 36.93
N PHE A 89 7.33 7.24 38.02
CA PHE A 89 7.10 6.45 39.23
C PHE A 89 5.77 6.73 39.94
N LEU A 90 5.17 7.92 39.74
CA LEU A 90 3.86 8.26 40.30
C LEU A 90 2.72 7.56 39.56
N THR A 91 2.96 7.02 38.36
CA THR A 91 1.91 6.36 37.57
C THR A 91 1.60 4.95 38.06
N THR A 92 2.60 4.25 38.59
CA THR A 92 2.47 2.89 39.10
C THR A 92 1.92 2.85 40.53
N SER A 93 1.98 3.96 41.26
CA SER A 93 1.52 4.03 42.65
C SER A 93 0.01 4.32 42.76
N TRP A 94 -0.74 3.43 43.41
CA TRP A 94 -2.18 3.59 43.63
C TRP A 94 -2.51 4.79 44.54
N SER A 95 -1.61 5.13 45.47
CA SER A 95 -1.78 6.25 46.41
C SER A 95 -1.51 7.62 45.80
N ALA A 96 -0.83 7.67 44.64
CA ALA A 96 -0.44 8.92 43.98
C ALA A 96 -1.41 9.38 42.87
N LYS A 97 -2.59 8.76 42.75
CA LYS A 97 -3.54 9.02 41.65
C LYS A 97 -4.01 10.49 41.56
N LEU A 98 -3.97 11.23 42.67
CA LEU A 98 -4.35 12.64 42.75
C LEU A 98 -3.15 13.61 42.76
N GLN A 99 -1.91 13.11 42.75
CA GLN A 99 -0.71 13.96 42.74
C GLN A 99 -0.38 14.40 41.30
N ASP A 100 0.19 15.60 41.17
CA ASP A 100 0.68 16.08 39.88
C ASP A 100 1.88 15.24 39.41
N LYS A 101 1.86 14.87 38.14
CA LYS A 101 2.88 14.01 37.52
C LYS A 101 4.01 14.81 36.88
N TRP A 102 3.82 16.12 36.75
CA TRP A 102 4.79 17.01 36.15
C TRP A 102 5.56 17.75 37.23
N ASP A 103 6.88 17.74 37.14
CA ASP A 103 7.79 18.48 38.01
C ASP A 103 8.33 19.69 37.29
N GLY A 104 8.31 20.83 37.99
CA GLY A 104 9.16 22.01 37.81
C GLY A 104 9.21 22.64 36.42
N PRO A 105 9.43 23.96 36.31
CA PRO A 105 9.97 24.53 35.08
C PRO A 105 11.48 24.29 35.04
N TYR A 106 11.94 23.49 34.09
CA TYR A 106 13.35 23.31 33.79
C TYR A 106 13.71 23.96 32.46
N VAL A 107 14.94 24.46 32.35
CA VAL A 107 15.48 25.00 31.09
C VAL A 107 16.44 24.01 30.48
N ILE A 108 16.33 23.81 29.17
CA ILE A 108 17.31 23.02 28.42
C ILE A 108 18.61 23.81 28.28
N HIS A 109 19.65 23.31 28.93
CA HIS A 109 20.97 23.92 28.96
C HIS A 109 21.90 23.36 27.87
N HIS A 110 21.85 22.05 27.59
CA HIS A 110 22.63 21.42 26.52
C HIS A 110 21.87 20.30 25.82
N VAL A 111 22.11 20.15 24.51
CA VAL A 111 21.62 19.04 23.68
C VAL A 111 22.75 18.03 23.50
N LEU A 112 22.60 16.82 24.04
CA LEU A 112 23.59 15.74 23.91
C LEU A 112 23.42 14.90 22.64
N GLY A 113 22.27 15.02 21.97
CA GLY A 113 21.90 14.25 20.78
C GLY A 113 20.94 13.10 21.08
N LYS A 114 20.33 12.53 20.02
CA LYS A 114 19.40 11.38 20.08
C LYS A 114 18.23 11.52 21.08
N GLY A 115 17.79 12.74 21.35
CA GLY A 115 16.68 13.02 22.28
C GLY A 115 17.09 13.11 23.76
N THR A 116 18.38 13.14 24.07
CA THR A 116 18.87 13.39 25.44
C THR A 116 19.25 14.86 25.63
N TYR A 117 18.77 15.44 26.72
CA TYR A 117 18.93 16.87 27.04
C TYR A 117 19.43 17.01 28.49
N HIS A 118 20.36 17.94 28.71
CA HIS A 118 20.68 18.41 30.06
C HIS A 118 19.73 19.54 30.42
N ILE A 119 19.08 19.38 31.56
CA ILE A 119 18.12 20.35 32.11
C ILE A 119 18.69 21.01 33.36
N LYS A 120 18.38 22.29 33.56
CA LYS A 120 18.75 23.08 34.75
C LYS A 120 17.48 23.65 35.39
N SER A 121 17.40 23.59 36.72
CA SER A 121 16.31 24.23 37.46
C SER A 121 16.41 25.75 37.32
N MET A 122 15.26 26.43 37.19
CA MET A 122 15.20 27.90 37.22
C MET A 122 15.36 28.49 38.63
N ASP A 123 15.30 27.65 39.68
CA ASP A 123 15.33 28.09 41.09
C ASP A 123 16.75 28.15 41.71
N VAL A 124 17.77 28.61 40.98
CA VAL A 124 19.12 28.87 41.53
C VAL A 124 19.64 30.24 41.12
#